data_AF-A0A958GFE1-F1
#
_entry.id   AF-A0A958GFE1-F1
#
_cell.length_a   1.000
_cell.length_b   1.000
_cell.length_c   1.000
_cell.angle_alpha   90.00
_cell.angle_beta   90.00
_cell.angle_gamma   90.00
#
_symmetry.space_group_name_H-M   'P 1'
#
loop_
_entity.id
_entity.type
_entity.pdbx_description
1 polymer ?
#
loop_
_entity_poly.entity_id
_entity_poly.type
_entity_poly.pdbx_seq_one_letter_code
_entity_poly.pdbx_strand_id
1 'polypeptide(L)'
;MSFTRKIALRYLWSKRSEAFISIISIISILGVAIGVAVLNIVMAVMTGFEYELKNKILSTDSHVIVRRLGGKISSWQDLSQSISSIDGIVSVSPILTQQALIRTEDRSTGVIIRGIEESTQAADQVESYLIDNAGIKDLFNAPEIESLDINGTVNKVSLPGIIVGKELSKNLGLIPGSPVSLLSANVSS
;
A
#
# COMPACT_ATOMS: atom_id res chain seq x y z
N MET A 1 -27.44 -46.49 13.07
CA MET A 1 -26.92 -45.94 11.80
C MET A 1 -25.48 -46.34 11.44
N SER A 2 -24.63 -46.81 12.37
CA SER A 2 -23.23 -47.23 12.08
C SER A 2 -23.11 -48.45 11.15
N PHE A 3 -24.05 -49.40 11.22
CA PHE A 3 -24.00 -50.65 10.45
C PHE A 3 -24.08 -50.44 8.94
N THR A 4 -24.98 -49.57 8.47
CA THR A 4 -25.16 -49.28 7.04
C THR A 4 -23.90 -48.68 6.41
N ARG A 5 -23.20 -47.78 7.13
CA ARG A 5 -21.95 -47.17 6.66
C ARG A 5 -20.81 -48.20 6.55
N LYS A 6 -20.73 -49.14 7.50
CA LYS A 6 -19.75 -50.26 7.45
C LYS A 6 -20.02 -51.20 6.29
N ILE A 7 -21.29 -51.50 5.99
CA ILE A 7 -21.67 -52.34 4.84
C ILE A 7 -21.35 -51.62 3.51
N ALA A 8 -21.66 -50.32 3.42
CA ALA A 8 -21.34 -49.51 2.25
C ALA A 8 -19.82 -49.42 1.99
N LEU A 9 -19.00 -49.15 3.02
CA LEU A 9 -17.54 -49.14 2.88
C LEU A 9 -16.99 -50.52 2.49
N ARG A 10 -17.58 -51.62 2.99
CA ARG A 10 -17.16 -52.97 2.64
C ARG A 10 -17.43 -53.30 1.18
N TYR A 11 -18.55 -52.84 0.63
CA TYR A 11 -18.85 -52.95 -0.80
C TYR A 11 -17.89 -52.11 -1.65
N LEU A 12 -17.50 -50.92 -1.17
CA LEU A 12 -16.49 -50.06 -1.81
C LEU A 12 -15.07 -50.67 -1.82
N TRP A 13 -14.73 -51.52 -0.84
CA TRP A 13 -13.38 -52.08 -0.65
C TRP A 13 -13.26 -53.60 -0.86
N SER A 14 -14.30 -54.28 -1.35
CA SER A 14 -14.31 -55.75 -1.47
C SER A 14 -13.36 -56.24 -2.58
N LYS A 15 -12.42 -57.13 -2.21
CA LYS A 15 -11.15 -57.32 -2.93
C LYS A 15 -11.02 -58.63 -3.74
N ARG A 16 -12.06 -59.46 -3.93
CA ARG A 16 -11.83 -60.82 -4.49
C ARG A 16 -12.76 -61.37 -5.57
N SER A 17 -13.92 -60.77 -5.88
CA SER A 17 -14.76 -61.26 -7.00
C SER A 17 -15.01 -60.25 -8.12
N GLU A 18 -14.70 -58.96 -7.91
CA GLU A 18 -15.11 -57.85 -8.80
C GLU A 18 -13.99 -56.80 -8.98
N ALA A 19 -12.75 -57.25 -9.20
CA ALA A 19 -11.59 -56.34 -9.29
C ALA A 19 -11.77 -55.26 -10.39
N PHE A 20 -12.43 -55.60 -11.49
CA PHE A 20 -12.77 -54.66 -12.57
C PHE A 20 -13.71 -53.54 -12.09
N ILE A 21 -14.74 -53.87 -11.32
CA ILE A 21 -15.70 -52.88 -10.79
C ILE A 21 -15.03 -51.96 -9.76
N SER A 22 -14.13 -52.50 -8.93
CA SER A 22 -13.36 -51.71 -7.96
C SER A 22 -12.45 -50.69 -8.64
N ILE A 23 -11.79 -51.04 -9.75
CA ILE A 23 -10.92 -50.13 -10.50
C ILE A 23 -11.74 -48.98 -11.11
N ILE A 24 -12.86 -49.29 -11.76
CA ILE A 24 -13.73 -48.26 -12.37
C ILE A 24 -14.23 -47.28 -11.29
N SER A 25 -14.66 -47.80 -10.14
CA SER A 25 -15.14 -46.98 -9.03
C SER A 25 -14.07 -46.00 -8.51
N ILE A 26 -12.82 -46.45 -8.39
CA ILE A 26 -11.69 -45.60 -7.96
C ILE A 26 -11.42 -44.50 -9.01
N ILE A 27 -11.39 -44.85 -10.29
CA ILE A 27 -11.16 -43.90 -11.37
C ILE A 27 -12.29 -42.85 -11.42
N SER A 28 -13.54 -43.26 -11.26
CA SER A 28 -14.68 -42.34 -11.22
C SER A 28 -14.60 -41.36 -10.05
N ILE A 29 -14.27 -41.84 -8.85
CA ILE A 29 -14.11 -40.98 -7.66
C ILE A 29 -12.96 -39.99 -7.86
N LEU A 30 -11.83 -40.45 -8.39
CA LEU A 30 -10.68 -39.58 -8.69
C LEU A 30 -11.02 -38.53 -9.75
N GLY A 31 -11.75 -38.91 -10.80
CA GLY A 31 -12.18 -37.97 -11.84
C GLY A 31 -13.04 -36.83 -11.29
N VAL A 32 -14.04 -37.17 -10.45
CA VAL A 32 -14.89 -36.14 -9.80
C VAL A 32 -14.08 -35.31 -8.81
N ALA A 33 -13.22 -35.94 -8.00
CA ALA A 33 -12.38 -35.23 -7.04
C ALA A 33 -11.45 -34.20 -7.72
N ILE A 34 -10.81 -34.59 -8.83
CA ILE A 34 -9.96 -33.70 -9.61
C ILE A 34 -10.79 -32.59 -10.25
N GLY A 35 -11.94 -32.91 -10.84
CA GLY A 35 -12.82 -31.91 -11.47
C GLY A 35 -13.28 -30.83 -10.49
N VAL A 36 -13.73 -31.23 -9.30
CA VAL A 36 -14.15 -30.29 -8.25
C VAL A 36 -12.95 -29.52 -7.68
N ALA A 37 -11.79 -30.16 -7.51
CA ALA A 37 -10.58 -29.49 -7.03
C ALA A 37 -10.14 -28.39 -8.00
N VAL A 38 -10.11 -28.66 -9.30
CA VAL A 38 -9.76 -27.66 -10.33
C VAL A 38 -10.75 -26.50 -10.30
N LEU A 39 -12.05 -26.77 -10.24
CA LEU A 39 -13.07 -25.73 -10.16
C LEU A 39 -12.90 -24.84 -8.91
N ASN A 40 -12.65 -25.45 -7.74
CA ASN A 40 -12.40 -24.71 -6.50
C ASN A 40 -11.14 -23.84 -6.59
N ILE A 41 -10.06 -24.34 -7.20
CA ILE A 41 -8.83 -23.57 -7.39
C ILE A 41 -9.08 -22.35 -8.27
N VAL A 42 -9.77 -22.52 -9.41
CA VAL A 42 -10.09 -21.41 -10.31
C VAL A 42 -10.94 -20.36 -9.60
N MET A 43 -11.97 -20.77 -8.86
CA MET A 43 -12.79 -19.87 -8.07
C MET A 43 -11.94 -19.12 -7.02
N ALA A 44 -11.08 -19.83 -6.29
CA ALA A 44 -10.22 -19.22 -5.27
C ALA A 44 -9.26 -18.18 -5.87
N VAL A 45 -8.65 -18.48 -7.03
CA VAL A 45 -7.75 -17.55 -7.73
C VAL A 45 -8.51 -16.33 -8.23
N MET A 46 -9.67 -16.53 -8.87
CA MET A 46 -10.48 -15.43 -9.38
C MET A 46 -10.99 -14.52 -8.26
N THR A 47 -11.53 -15.10 -7.18
CA THR A 47 -11.99 -14.32 -6.02
C THR A 47 -10.85 -13.59 -5.33
N GLY A 48 -9.69 -14.22 -5.17
CA GLY A 48 -8.51 -13.58 -4.60
C GLY A 48 -8.00 -12.42 -5.46
N PHE A 49 -7.95 -12.61 -6.77
CA PHE A 49 -7.55 -11.57 -7.71
C PHE A 49 -8.56 -10.42 -7.78
N GLU A 50 -9.85 -10.72 -7.79
CA GLU A 50 -10.91 -9.71 -7.74
C GLU A 50 -10.80 -8.88 -6.46
N TYR A 51 -10.58 -9.53 -5.31
CA TYR A 51 -10.37 -8.85 -4.05
C TYR A 51 -9.15 -7.94 -4.11
N GLU A 52 -8.01 -8.44 -4.58
CA GLU A 52 -6.78 -7.65 -4.67
C GLU A 52 -6.91 -6.49 -5.66
N LEU A 53 -7.50 -6.73 -6.83
CA LEU A 53 -7.70 -5.71 -7.84
C LEU A 53 -8.69 -4.65 -7.37
N LYS A 54 -9.83 -5.07 -6.80
CA LYS A 54 -10.82 -4.17 -6.23
C LYS A 54 -10.21 -3.35 -5.09
N ASN A 55 -9.44 -3.99 -4.22
CA ASN A 55 -8.76 -3.30 -3.13
C ASN A 55 -7.74 -2.32 -3.69
N LYS A 56 -6.97 -2.65 -4.73
CA LYS A 56 -6.00 -1.75 -5.36
C LYS A 56 -6.65 -0.57 -6.09
N ILE A 57 -7.80 -0.78 -6.75
CA ILE A 57 -8.54 0.27 -7.47
C ILE A 57 -9.33 1.16 -6.50
N LEU A 58 -9.92 0.57 -5.45
CA LEU A 58 -10.65 1.29 -4.39
C LEU A 58 -9.73 1.66 -3.22
N SER A 59 -8.41 1.49 -3.36
CA SER A 59 -7.42 1.84 -2.34
C SER A 59 -7.42 3.35 -2.21
N THR A 60 -8.33 3.86 -1.38
CA THR A 60 -8.21 5.09 -0.58
C THR A 60 -7.68 6.32 -1.31
N ASP A 61 -7.89 6.40 -2.63
CA ASP A 61 -7.58 7.60 -3.40
C ASP A 61 -8.78 8.55 -3.29
N SER A 62 -8.49 9.84 -3.20
CA SER A 62 -9.50 10.88 -3.04
C SER A 62 -10.57 10.75 -4.13
N HIS A 63 -11.82 10.47 -3.74
CA HIS A 63 -12.95 10.29 -4.66
C HIS A 63 -13.14 11.49 -5.61
N VAL A 64 -12.70 12.67 -5.18
CA VAL A 64 -12.72 13.91 -5.96
C VAL A 64 -11.39 14.63 -5.77
N ILE A 65 -10.75 15.01 -6.88
CA ILE A 65 -9.52 15.82 -6.88
C ILE A 65 -9.84 17.15 -7.55
N VAL A 66 -9.79 18.24 -6.77
CA VAL A 66 -9.96 19.60 -7.30
C VAL A 66 -8.59 20.15 -7.67
N ARG A 67 -8.40 20.50 -8.95
CA ARG A 67 -7.14 21.09 -9.45
C ARG A 67 -7.45 22.32 -10.26
N ARG A 68 -6.59 23.34 -10.13
CA ARG A 68 -6.59 24.50 -11.02
C ARG A 68 -5.79 24.19 -12.27
N LEU A 69 -6.36 24.47 -13.45
CA LEU A 69 -5.63 24.41 -14.71
C LEU A 69 -4.58 25.53 -14.74
N GLY A 70 -3.29 25.15 -14.77
CA GLY A 70 -2.19 26.09 -14.97
C GLY A 70 -1.58 26.72 -13.72
N GLY A 71 -1.77 26.18 -12.50
CA GLY A 71 -1.02 26.68 -11.35
C GLY A 71 -1.52 26.24 -9.98
N LYS A 72 -0.97 26.87 -8.95
CA LYS A 72 -1.35 26.66 -7.54
C LYS A 72 -2.68 27.34 -7.23
N ILE A 73 -3.38 26.82 -6.22
CA ILE A 73 -4.59 27.44 -5.65
C ILE A 73 -4.12 28.42 -4.57
N SER A 74 -4.33 29.71 -4.80
CA SER A 74 -3.84 30.77 -3.89
C SER A 74 -4.63 30.83 -2.58
N SER A 75 -5.94 30.62 -2.64
CA SER A 75 -6.90 30.68 -1.52
C SER A 75 -7.46 29.29 -1.22
N TRP A 76 -6.56 28.34 -0.96
CA TRP A 76 -6.95 26.94 -0.77
C TRP A 76 -7.70 26.72 0.55
N GLN A 77 -7.45 27.55 1.57
CA GLN A 77 -8.12 27.48 2.88
C GLN A 77 -9.60 27.84 2.80
N ASP A 78 -9.93 28.96 2.14
CA ASP A 78 -11.33 29.38 1.97
C ASP A 78 -12.10 28.38 1.11
N LEU A 79 -11.44 27.84 0.08
CA LEU A 79 -12.00 26.82 -0.79
C LEU A 79 -12.21 25.49 -0.04
N SER A 80 -11.25 25.07 0.80
CA SER A 80 -11.38 23.83 1.57
C SER A 80 -12.52 23.92 2.57
N GLN A 81 -12.72 25.07 3.22
CA GLN A 81 -13.84 25.32 4.13
C GLN A 81 -15.19 25.37 3.40
N SER A 82 -15.23 25.98 2.22
CA SER A 82 -16.44 26.03 1.39
C SER A 82 -16.85 24.63 0.92
N ILE A 83 -15.87 23.80 0.54
CA ILE A 83 -16.11 22.41 0.13
C ILE A 83 -16.51 21.55 1.34
N SER A 84 -15.82 21.65 2.47
CA SER A 84 -16.15 20.84 3.66
C SER A 84 -17.55 21.12 4.21
N SER A 85 -18.16 22.25 3.86
CA SER A 85 -19.53 22.62 4.24
C SER A 85 -20.60 21.96 3.37
N ILE A 86 -20.25 21.24 2.30
CA ILE A 86 -21.19 20.54 1.43
C ILE A 86 -21.59 19.20 2.07
N ASP A 87 -22.90 18.94 2.13
CA ASP A 87 -23.43 17.69 2.69
C ASP A 87 -22.94 16.46 1.89
N GLY A 88 -22.49 15.43 2.59
CA GLY A 88 -21.88 14.22 2.02
C GLY A 88 -20.35 14.23 1.89
N ILE A 89 -19.66 15.34 2.24
CA ILE A 89 -18.19 15.39 2.23
C ILE A 89 -17.63 14.95 3.58
N VAL A 90 -16.89 13.84 3.60
CA VAL A 90 -16.30 13.24 4.82
C VAL A 90 -15.03 13.98 5.26
N SER A 91 -14.18 14.37 4.31
CA SER A 91 -13.00 15.19 4.57
C SER A 91 -12.46 15.88 3.33
N VAL A 92 -11.76 16.99 3.56
CA VAL A 92 -11.05 17.75 2.54
C VAL A 92 -9.59 17.84 2.97
N SER A 93 -8.69 17.52 2.06
CA SER A 93 -7.26 17.45 2.32
C SER A 93 -6.49 18.26 1.29
N PRO A 94 -5.76 19.33 1.67
CA PRO A 94 -4.89 20.02 0.73
C PRO A 94 -3.69 19.13 0.40
N ILE A 95 -3.32 19.08 -0.89
CA ILE A 95 -2.16 18.34 -1.33
C ILE A 95 -1.33 19.15 -2.32
N LEU A 96 -0.02 19.21 -2.08
CA LEU A 96 0.95 19.77 -3.00
C LEU A 96 1.77 18.65 -3.62
N THR A 97 1.75 18.54 -4.95
CA THR A 97 2.50 17.52 -5.67
C THR A 97 3.54 18.17 -6.57
N GLN A 98 4.82 17.84 -6.38
CA GLN A 98 5.93 18.38 -7.16
C GLN A 98 6.87 17.28 -7.60
N GLN A 99 7.36 17.35 -8.84
CA GLN A 99 8.42 16.47 -9.33
C GLN A 99 9.79 16.97 -8.85
N ALA A 100 10.59 16.07 -8.31
CA ALA A 100 11.93 16.33 -7.84
C ALA A 100 12.84 15.13 -8.12
N LEU A 101 14.14 15.30 -7.87
CA LEU A 101 15.14 14.26 -7.96
C LEU A 101 15.71 14.06 -6.56
N ILE A 102 15.62 12.82 -6.06
CA ILE A 102 16.26 12.43 -4.80
C ILE A 102 17.61 11.82 -5.11
N ARG A 103 18.62 12.23 -4.35
CA ARG A 103 20.00 11.77 -4.49
C ARG A 103 20.55 11.32 -3.14
N THR A 104 21.21 10.17 -3.18
CA THR A 104 22.05 9.59 -2.12
C THR A 104 23.49 9.54 -2.65
N GLU A 105 24.47 9.13 -1.86
CA GLU A 105 25.89 9.11 -2.24
C GLU A 105 26.14 8.49 -3.64
N ASP A 106 25.56 7.31 -3.89
CA ASP A 106 25.82 6.54 -5.11
C ASP A 106 24.63 6.40 -6.06
N ARG A 107 23.45 6.90 -5.69
CA ARG A 107 22.20 6.65 -6.45
C ARG A 107 21.36 7.92 -6.56
N SER A 108 20.71 8.09 -7.71
CA SER A 108 19.76 9.18 -7.92
C SER A 108 18.55 8.71 -8.72
N THR A 109 17.37 9.19 -8.36
CA THR A 109 16.13 8.83 -9.06
C THR A 109 15.12 9.98 -9.04
N GLY A 110 14.27 10.03 -10.06
CA GLY A 110 13.15 10.97 -10.12
C GLY A 110 12.04 10.51 -9.16
N VAL A 111 11.52 11.44 -8.37
CA VAL A 111 10.47 11.20 -7.39
C VAL A 111 9.38 12.25 -7.48
N ILE A 112 8.19 11.88 -7.05
CA ILE A 112 7.08 12.81 -6.85
C ILE A 112 6.98 13.06 -5.35
N ILE A 113 7.22 14.31 -4.95
CA ILE A 113 7.04 14.76 -3.58
C ILE A 113 5.59 15.15 -3.39
N ARG A 114 4.98 14.63 -2.32
CA ARG A 114 3.62 14.99 -1.88
C ARG A 114 3.72 15.66 -0.52
N GLY A 115 3.38 16.94 -0.45
CA GLY A 115 3.20 17.68 0.79
C GLY A 115 1.80 17.45 1.34
N ILE A 116 1.73 17.05 2.62
CA ILE A 116 0.51 16.78 3.37
C ILE A 116 0.57 17.57 4.69
N GLU A 117 -0.58 18.10 5.11
CA GLU A 117 -0.72 18.83 6.36
C GLU A 117 -1.07 17.88 7.51
N GLU A 118 -0.44 18.06 8.67
CA GLU A 118 -0.54 17.18 9.84
C GLU A 118 -1.98 17.00 10.35
N SER A 119 -2.82 18.04 10.28
CA SER A 119 -4.18 18.04 10.85
C SER A 119 -5.25 17.40 9.96
N THR A 120 -4.84 16.65 8.94
CA THR A 120 -5.72 16.20 7.86
C THR A 120 -5.85 14.69 7.87
N GLN A 121 -7.03 14.13 7.53
CA GLN A 121 -7.23 12.66 7.43
C GLN A 121 -6.26 11.97 6.46
N ALA A 122 -5.70 12.70 5.49
CA ALA A 122 -4.62 12.21 4.63
C ALA A 122 -3.34 11.87 5.41
N ALA A 123 -3.01 12.62 6.47
CA ALA A 123 -1.91 12.30 7.37
C ALA A 123 -2.21 11.04 8.19
N ASP A 124 -3.41 10.92 8.77
CA ASP A 124 -3.85 9.74 9.52
C ASP A 124 -3.78 8.46 8.68
N GLN A 125 -4.16 8.54 7.39
CA GLN A 125 -4.04 7.42 6.46
C GLN A 125 -2.59 7.02 6.22
N VAL A 126 -1.68 7.99 6.07
CA VAL A 126 -0.25 7.70 5.89
C VAL A 126 0.34 7.06 7.15
N GLU A 127 -0.14 7.44 8.34
CA GLU A 127 0.30 6.87 9.63
C GLU A 127 0.06 5.35 9.66
N SER A 128 -1.08 4.90 9.13
CA SER A 128 -1.43 3.47 9.07
C SER A 128 -0.47 2.61 8.23
N TYR A 129 0.30 3.24 7.34
CA TYR A 129 1.27 2.57 6.47
C TYR A 129 2.73 2.72 6.94
N LEU A 130 2.97 3.40 8.06
CA LEU A 130 4.31 3.52 8.63
C LEU A 130 4.77 2.17 9.21
N ILE A 131 5.99 1.79 8.85
CA ILE A 131 6.61 0.54 9.28
C ILE A 131 7.34 0.72 10.61
N ASP A 132 7.82 1.94 10.89
CA ASP A 132 8.49 2.30 12.14
C ASP A 132 7.54 3.08 13.05
N ASN A 133 7.60 2.79 14.35
CA ASN A 133 6.82 3.44 15.42
C ASN A 133 7.18 4.92 15.64
N ALA A 134 7.91 5.56 14.72
CA ALA A 134 8.11 7.00 14.73
C ALA A 134 6.79 7.62 14.27
N GLY A 135 6.05 8.22 15.22
CA GLY A 135 4.79 8.86 14.90
C GLY A 135 5.03 9.96 13.87
N ILE A 136 4.01 10.28 13.07
CA ILE A 136 4.08 11.40 12.12
C ILE A 136 4.55 12.71 12.79
N LYS A 137 4.24 12.86 14.09
CA LYS A 137 4.65 13.97 14.95
C LYS A 137 6.16 14.10 15.12
N ASP A 138 6.90 12.99 15.11
CA ASP A 138 8.37 12.98 15.24
C ASP A 138 9.07 13.38 13.92
N LEU A 139 8.34 13.37 12.80
CA LEU A 139 8.83 13.84 11.51
C LEU A 139 8.67 15.36 11.34
N PHE A 140 7.62 15.92 11.95
CA PHE A 140 7.38 17.36 11.98
C PHE A 140 8.18 18.06 13.09
N ASN A 141 8.47 17.37 14.19
CA ASN A 141 9.46 17.80 15.20
C ASN A 141 10.83 17.21 14.88
N ALA A 142 11.50 17.77 13.86
CA ALA A 142 12.85 17.38 13.51
C ALA A 142 13.82 17.55 14.72
N PRO A 143 14.64 16.53 15.04
CA PRO A 143 15.71 16.71 16.03
C PRO A 143 16.70 17.78 15.52
N GLU A 144 17.06 18.74 16.38
CA GLU A 144 18.09 19.73 16.08
C GLU A 144 19.42 19.00 15.82
N ILE A 145 19.90 19.01 14.58
CA ILE A 145 21.22 18.46 14.26
C ILE A 145 22.23 19.60 14.32
N GLU A 146 23.23 19.44 15.18
CA GLU A 146 24.37 20.34 15.26
C GLU A 146 25.29 20.11 14.06
N SER A 147 25.21 20.98 13.06
CA SER A 147 26.17 21.01 11.96
C SER A 147 27.31 21.97 12.29
N LEU A 148 28.56 21.52 12.13
CA LEU A 148 29.76 22.32 12.33
C LEU A 148 30.09 23.05 11.02
N ASP A 149 30.13 24.37 11.05
CA ASP A 149 30.65 25.17 9.93
C ASP A 149 32.17 25.02 9.78
N ILE A 150 32.68 25.34 8.58
CA ILE A 150 34.11 25.37 8.24
C ILE A 150 34.93 26.31 9.16
N ASN A 151 34.25 27.22 9.87
CA ASN A 151 34.81 28.13 10.87
C ASN A 151 34.62 27.68 12.33
N GLY A 152 34.21 26.43 12.59
CA GLY A 152 34.07 25.87 13.94
C GLY A 152 32.91 26.43 14.75
N THR A 153 31.90 27.01 14.09
CA THR A 153 30.67 27.49 14.75
C THR A 153 29.58 26.42 14.63
N VAL A 154 28.98 26.03 15.75
CA VAL A 154 27.91 25.03 15.82
C VAL A 154 26.61 25.69 15.38
N ASN A 155 26.16 25.41 14.16
CA ASN A 155 24.86 25.86 13.67
C ASN A 155 23.84 24.72 13.81
N LYS A 156 22.80 24.98 14.60
CA LYS A 156 21.65 24.07 14.78
C LYS A 156 20.81 24.10 13.51
N VAL A 157 20.87 23.02 12.73
CA VAL A 157 20.07 22.88 11.51
C VAL A 157 19.00 21.83 11.76
N SER A 158 17.75 22.29 11.82
CA SER A 158 16.58 21.43 11.84
C SER A 158 16.36 20.90 10.42
N LEU A 159 16.72 19.63 10.18
CA LEU A 159 16.44 18.99 8.90
C LEU A 159 15.01 18.45 8.88
N PRO A 160 14.14 18.92 7.96
CA PRO A 160 12.78 18.41 7.88
C PRO A 160 12.78 16.90 7.60
N GLY A 161 11.97 16.15 8.34
CA GLY A 161 11.78 14.71 8.09
C GLY A 161 11.04 14.48 6.76
N ILE A 162 11.37 13.38 6.08
CA ILE A 162 10.65 12.93 4.88
C ILE A 162 10.25 11.47 5.05
N ILE A 163 9.02 11.15 4.65
CA ILE A 163 8.54 9.77 4.56
C ILE A 163 8.93 9.23 3.19
N VAL A 164 9.60 8.09 3.18
CA VAL A 164 10.02 7.41 1.96
C VAL A 164 9.33 6.06 1.87
N GLY A 165 8.73 5.76 0.72
CA GLY A 165 8.09 4.46 0.49
C GLY A 165 9.08 3.30 0.57
N LYS A 166 8.63 2.14 1.06
CA LYS A 166 9.45 0.94 1.30
C LYS A 166 10.29 0.50 0.08
N GLU A 167 9.72 0.57 -1.12
CA GLU A 167 10.45 0.16 -2.33
C GLU A 167 11.46 1.21 -2.77
N LEU A 168 11.17 2.50 -2.54
CA LEU A 168 12.08 3.59 -2.83
C LEU A 168 13.27 3.59 -1.84
N SER A 169 13.01 3.33 -0.56
CA SER A 169 14.09 3.19 0.44
C SER A 169 15.00 2.00 0.10
N LYS A 170 14.44 0.87 -0.31
CA LYS A 170 15.23 -0.31 -0.73
C LYS A 170 16.07 -0.03 -2.00
N ASN A 171 15.50 0.65 -2.99
CA ASN A 171 16.23 1.00 -4.21
C ASN A 171 17.34 2.02 -3.97
N LEU A 172 17.16 2.94 -3.03
CA LEU A 172 18.16 3.94 -2.68
C LEU A 172 19.13 3.47 -1.58
N GLY A 173 18.85 2.33 -0.94
CA GLY A 173 19.67 1.81 0.17
C GLY A 173 19.52 2.64 1.45
N LEU A 174 18.37 3.29 1.65
CA LEU A 174 18.13 4.20 2.78
C LEU A 174 17.75 3.43 4.04
N ILE A 175 18.28 3.89 5.16
CA ILE A 175 17.94 3.47 6.52
C ILE A 175 17.34 4.69 7.23
N PRO A 176 16.38 4.54 8.17
CA PRO A 176 15.90 5.66 8.98
C PRO A 176 17.08 6.47 9.56
N GLY A 177 17.09 7.78 9.31
CA GLY A 177 18.17 8.69 9.71
C GLY A 177 19.25 8.95 8.67
N SER A 178 19.24 8.29 7.50
CA SER A 178 20.17 8.60 6.41
C SER A 178 19.88 9.98 5.80
N PRO A 179 20.90 10.85 5.62
CA PRO A 179 20.71 12.13 4.93
C PRO A 179 20.46 11.90 3.44
N VAL A 180 19.54 12.67 2.87
CA VAL A 180 19.21 12.63 1.44
C VAL A 180 19.13 14.05 0.88
N SER A 181 19.61 14.20 -0.36
CA SER A 181 19.55 15.47 -1.07
C SER A 181 18.37 15.49 -2.02
N LEU A 182 17.50 16.50 -1.88
CA LEU A 182 16.37 16.72 -2.76
C LEU A 182 16.64 17.88 -3.70
N LEU A 183 16.48 17.63 -5.00
CA LEU A 183 16.71 18.59 -6.07
C LEU A 183 15.39 18.77 -6.82
N SER A 184 14.70 19.89 -6.59
CA SER A 184 13.48 20.21 -7.34
C SER A 184 13.82 21.12 -8.51
N ALA A 185 13.37 20.77 -9.71
CA ALA A 185 13.38 21.70 -10.83
C ALA A 185 12.30 22.75 -10.56
N ASN A 186 12.71 23.95 -10.14
CA ASN A 186 11.80 25.09 -10.02
C ASN A 186 11.42 25.56 -11.42
N VAL A 187 10.37 25.00 -12.00
CA VAL A 187 9.71 25.63 -13.15
C VAL A 187 8.77 26.67 -12.56
N SER A 188 9.31 27.86 -12.35
CA SER A 188 8.52 29.06 -12.15
C SER A 188 7.72 29.33 -13.42
N SER A 189 6.41 29.13 -13.33
CA SER A 189 5.42 29.73 -14.23
C SER A 189 4.16 30.00 -13.43
#